data_AF-A0A352R343-F1
#
_entry.id   AF-A0A352R343-F1
#
_cell.length_a   1.000
_cell.length_b   1.000
_cell.length_c   1.000
_cell.angle_alpha   90.00
_cell.angle_beta   90.00
_cell.angle_gamma   90.00
#
_symmetry.space_group_name_H-M   'P 1'
#
loop_
_entity.id
_entity.type
_entity.pdbx_description
1 polymer ?
#
loop_
_entity_poly.entity_id
_entity_poly.type
_entity_poly.pdbx_seq_one_letter_code
_entity_poly.pdbx_strand_id
1 'polypeptide(L)' 'TGPEQALAIMAQHNPIFIPRNHLLDAALKAAYQDDLTQINDLLEVISEPFTYRPEWQHLALAPKPEEKIVSTFCGT' A
#
# COMPACT_ATOMS: atom_id res chain seq x y z
N THR A 1 26.62 -7.41 -15.74
CA THR A 1 25.36 -7.29 -15.00
C THR A 1 24.59 -8.59 -15.15
N GLY A 2 24.55 -9.41 -14.10
CA GLY A 2 23.80 -10.67 -14.09
C GLY A 2 22.34 -10.48 -13.65
N PRO A 3 21.46 -11.46 -13.88
CA PRO A 3 20.04 -11.40 -13.48
C PRO A 3 19.86 -11.19 -11.97
N GLU A 4 20.71 -11.78 -11.14
CA GLU A 4 20.67 -11.61 -9.67
C GLU A 4 20.96 -10.16 -9.24
N GLN A 5 21.94 -9.51 -9.87
CA GLN A 5 22.24 -8.10 -9.63
C GLN A 5 21.07 -7.20 -10.06
N ALA A 6 20.42 -7.51 -11.19
CA ALA A 6 19.25 -6.76 -11.64
C ALA A 6 18.09 -6.89 -10.65
N LEU A 7 17.82 -8.10 -10.14
CA LEU A 7 16.79 -8.33 -9.12
C LEU A 7 17.08 -7.58 -7.82
N ALA A 8 18.33 -7.59 -7.34
CA ALA A 8 18.72 -6.85 -6.15
C ALA A 8 18.51 -5.33 -6.30
N ILE A 9 18.85 -4.77 -7.47
CA ILE A 9 18.59 -3.36 -7.77
C ILE A 9 17.09 -3.08 -7.79
N MET A 10 16.28 -3.92 -8.46
CA MET A 10 14.83 -3.74 -8.52
C MET A 10 14.20 -3.78 -7.13
N ALA A 11 14.61 -4.70 -6.25
CA ALA A 11 14.08 -4.82 -4.90
C ALA A 11 14.37 -3.58 -4.03
N GLN A 12 15.50 -2.90 -4.26
CA GLN A 12 15.86 -1.68 -3.52
C GLN A 12 15.08 -0.42 -3.95
N HIS A 13 14.53 -0.41 -5.17
CA HIS A 13 13.94 0.79 -5.77
C HIS A 13 12.45 0.66 -6.05
N ASN A 14 11.93 -0.56 -6.18
CA ASN A 14 10.51 -0.82 -6.44
C ASN A 14 9.82 -1.20 -5.12
N PRO A 15 9.04 -0.29 -4.51
CA PRO A 15 8.34 -0.61 -3.28
C PRO A 15 7.31 -1.71 -3.53
N ILE A 16 7.19 -2.60 -2.56
CA ILE A 16 6.17 -3.64 -2.48
C ILE A 16 4.83 -3.01 -2.08
N PHE A 17 4.89 -2.02 -1.19
CA PHE A 17 3.72 -1.34 -0.65
C PHE A 17 3.66 0.11 -1.10
N ILE A 18 2.50 0.52 -1.58
CA ILE A 18 2.17 1.90 -1.93
C ILE A 18 0.82 2.25 -1.30
N PRO A 19 0.57 3.53 -0.96
CA PRO A 19 -0.72 3.95 -0.42
C PRO A 19 -1.80 3.92 -1.52
N ARG A 20 -2.32 2.72 -1.83
CA ARG A 20 -3.32 2.53 -2.88
C ARG A 20 -4.63 3.22 -2.45
N ASN A 21 -5.25 3.95 -3.37
CA ASN A 21 -6.43 4.76 -3.08
C ASN A 21 -7.57 3.98 -2.39
N HIS A 22 -7.85 2.75 -2.80
CA HIS A 22 -8.92 1.94 -2.19
C HIS A 22 -8.65 1.58 -0.71
N LEU A 23 -7.38 1.34 -0.35
CA LEU A 23 -6.98 1.09 1.03
C LEU A 23 -7.08 2.37 1.85
N LEU A 24 -6.64 3.50 1.28
CA LEU A 24 -6.73 4.80 1.93
C LEU A 24 -8.20 5.22 2.19
N ASP A 25 -9.08 5.04 1.21
CA ASP A 25 -10.52 5.32 1.36
C ASP A 25 -11.18 4.45 2.41
N ALA A 26 -10.86 3.14 2.45
CA ALA A 26 -11.34 2.24 3.50
C ALA A 26 -10.85 2.67 4.89
N ALA A 27 -9.57 3.01 5.02
CA ALA A 27 -8.98 3.49 6.26
C ALA A 27 -9.59 4.82 6.73
N LEU A 28 -9.83 5.77 5.82
CA LEU A 28 -10.47 7.05 6.14
C LEU A 28 -11.92 6.85 6.57
N LYS A 29 -12.68 5.98 5.90
CA LYS A 29 -14.06 5.63 6.29
C LYS A 29 -14.13 5.02 7.68
N ALA A 30 -13.20 4.12 8.02
CA ALA A 30 -13.09 3.53 9.35
C ALA A 30 -12.72 4.59 10.40
N ALA A 31 -11.77 5.48 10.08
CA ALA A 31 -11.35 6.55 10.97
C ALA A 31 -12.48 7.56 11.28
N TYR A 32 -13.39 7.81 10.34
CA TYR A 32 -14.60 8.60 10.60
C TYR A 32 -15.57 7.94 11.61
N GLN A 33 -15.39 6.65 11.90
CA GLN A 33 -16.11 5.89 12.93
C GLN A 33 -15.22 5.61 14.15
N ASP A 34 -14.18 6.43 14.36
CA ASP A 34 -13.19 6.32 15.44
C ASP A 34 -12.34 5.02 15.41
N ASP A 35 -12.35 4.26 14.31
CA ASP A 35 -11.48 3.10 14.11
C ASP A 35 -10.22 3.50 13.33
N LEU A 36 -9.10 3.63 14.06
CA LEU A 36 -7.80 3.99 13.51
C LEU A 36 -6.92 2.79 13.14
N THR A 37 -7.44 1.56 13.25
CA THR A 37 -6.63 0.35 13.04
C THR A 37 -6.03 0.32 11.62
N GLN A 38 -6.88 0.50 10.59
CA GLN A 38 -6.45 0.43 9.20
C GLN A 38 -5.48 1.55 8.80
N ILE A 39 -5.65 2.76 9.35
CA ILE A 39 -4.73 3.86 9.03
C ILE A 39 -3.36 3.63 9.68
N ASN A 40 -3.33 3.08 10.89
CA ASN A 40 -2.08 2.72 11.56
C ASN A 40 -1.36 1.57 10.84
N ASP A 41 -2.08 0.55 10.40
CA ASP A 41 -1.52 -0.55 9.60
C ASP A 41 -0.89 0.00 8.30
N LEU A 42 -1.60 0.90 7.60
CA LEU A 42 -1.07 1.53 6.39
C LEU A 42 0.18 2.38 6.69
N LEU A 43 0.18 3.15 7.78
CA LEU A 43 1.33 3.97 8.19
C LEU A 43 2.55 3.11 8.53
N GLU A 44 2.37 1.98 9.21
CA GLU A 44 3.44 1.04 9.50
C GLU A 44 4.05 0.50 8.21
N VAL A 45 3.21 0.00 7.30
CA VAL A 45 3.66 -0.63 6.07
C VAL A 45 4.38 0.35 5.12
N ILE A 46 3.88 1.58 4.98
CA ILE A 46 4.55 2.59 4.13
C ILE A 46 5.84 3.12 4.74
N SER A 47 6.10 2.90 6.03
CA SER A 47 7.38 3.24 6.66
C SER A 47 8.49 2.26 6.28
N GLU A 48 8.13 1.04 5.87
CA GLU A 48 9.04 0.00 5.38
C GLU A 48 8.60 -0.56 4.00
N PRO A 49 8.45 0.29 2.96
CA PRO A 49 7.71 -0.07 1.76
C PRO A 49 8.41 -1.12 0.88
N PHE A 50 9.69 -1.41 1.15
CA PHE A 50 10.51 -2.40 0.43
C PHE A 50 10.61 -3.74 1.17
N THR A 51 10.13 -3.83 2.42
CA THR A 51 10.28 -5.03 3.26
C THR A 51 9.01 -5.87 3.21
N TYR A 52 9.07 -7.07 2.64
CA TYR A 52 7.92 -7.98 2.67
C TYR A 52 7.75 -8.64 4.04
N ARG A 53 6.52 -8.61 4.56
CA ARG A 53 6.10 -9.44 5.69
C ARG A 53 4.78 -10.14 5.37
N PRO A 54 4.61 -11.45 5.66
CA PRO A 54 3.40 -12.20 5.30
C PRO A 54 2.09 -11.58 5.82
N GLU A 55 2.11 -10.97 7.00
CA GLU A 55 0.98 -10.27 7.62
C GLU A 55 0.46 -9.10 6.76
N TRP A 56 1.35 -8.46 6.00
CA TRP A 56 1.03 -7.30 5.16
C TRP A 56 0.61 -7.69 3.74
N GLN A 57 0.61 -8.97 3.38
CA GLN A 57 0.37 -9.43 2.00
C GLN A 57 -0.89 -8.81 1.37
N HIS A 58 -1.97 -8.67 2.15
CA HIS A 58 -3.24 -8.11 1.69
C HIS A 58 -3.13 -6.63 1.26
N LEU A 59 -2.20 -5.87 1.83
CA LEU A 59 -1.96 -4.45 1.53
C LEU A 59 -1.14 -4.24 0.24
N ALA A 60 -0.48 -5.29 -0.28
CA ALA A 60 0.25 -5.23 -1.55
C ALA A 60 -0.66 -5.46 -2.77
N LEU A 61 -1.84 -6.07 -2.55
CA LEU A 61 -2.72 -6.52 -3.62
C LEU A 61 -3.31 -5.34 -4.43
N ALA A 62 -3.57 -5.61 -5.71
CA ALA A 62 -4.34 -4.69 -6.54
C ALA A 62 -5.79 -4.61 -6.05
N PRO A 63 -6.48 -3.46 -6.21
CA PRO A 63 -7.91 -3.37 -5.90
C PRO A 63 -8.71 -4.39 -6.70
N LYS A 64 -9.70 -5.00 -6.06
CA LYS A 64 -10.76 -5.71 -6.77
C LYS A 64 -11.55 -4.75 -7.68
N PRO A 65 -12.24 -5.26 -8.71
CA PRO A 65 -13.06 -4.43 -9.59
C PRO A 65 -14.01 -3.46 -8.86
N GLU A 66 -14.64 -3.93 -7.79
CA GLU A 66 -15.57 -3.18 -6.95
C GLU A 66 -14.89 -2.19 -5.98
N GLU A 67 -13.60 -2.35 -5.71
CA GLU A 67 -12.80 -1.48 -4.84
C GLU A 67 -12.14 -0.34 -5.64
N LYS A 68 -12.25 -0.34 -6.97
CA LYS A 68 -11.61 0.68 -7.81
C LYS A 68 -12.23 2.05 -7.60
N ILE A 69 -11.40 2.97 -7.12
CA ILE A 69 -11.73 4.39 -7.06
C ILE A 69 -11.41 5.02 -8.41
N VAL A 70 -12.47 5.35 -9.17
CA VAL A 70 -12.37 5.91 -10.53
C VAL A 70 -12.25 7.44 -10.56
N SER A 71 -12.51 8.10 -9.43
CA SER A 71 -12.36 9.54 -9.28
C SER A 71 -11.56 9.82 -8.02
N THR A 72 -10.42 10.47 -8.20
CA THR A 72 -9.53 10.85 -7.10
C THR A 72 -9.39 12.36 -7.12
N PHE A 73 -9.64 13.00 -5.99
CA PHE A 73 -9.34 14.41 -5.83
C PHE A 73 -7.90 14.53 -5.34
N CYS A 74 -6.97 14.79 -6.26
CA CYS A 74 -5.67 15.35 -5.89
C CYS A 74 -5.87 16.84 -5.61
N GLY A 75 -6.46 17.15 -4.45
CA GLY A 75 -6.35 18.51 -3.91
C GLY A 75 -4.88 18.83 -3.66
N THR A 76 -4.47 20.07 -3.92
CA THR A 76 -3.16 20.62 -3.51
C THR A 76 -3.10 20.83 -2.02
#